data_AF-A0A7S2UKJ4-F1
#
_entry.id   AF-A0A7S2UKJ4-F1
#
_cell.length_a   1.000
_cell.length_b   1.000
_cell.length_c   1.000
_cell.angle_alpha   90.00
_cell.angle_beta   90.00
_cell.angle_gamma   90.00
#
_symmetry.space_group_name_H-M   'P 1'
#
loop_
_entity.id
_entity.type
_entity.pdbx_description
1 polymer ?
#
loop_
_entity_poly.entity_id
_entity_poly.type
_entity_poly.pdbx_seq_one_letter_code
_entity_poly.pdbx_strand_id
1 'polypeptide(L)'
;NACMVTWYFCSRAGDFAVKLDFSFLAFSVVFPLTFLVQASFSRRDQALSRLADFKSCVQSTCLLTLLVDWPCGSELTGGRQTMPSQFNMNVAQDSKELLKLVYEYLSMPVVSHARNIVFSKQRLTTKRVHALQNDIIKRINDVIFDFHLHTEEMRKYGFPSGEASRLHQYHQYLQQRFEQLRQLKYYRTPQATRSFGRVYLYVLPWFCGPYFAWVFVSTNYIFTISLAGFTFIVLLGLLNAQQGLEDPFLPDYSSWAPGIDTVKLDYEIAVALQAIEQYFANTELRRLLEEAKLKA
;
A
#
# COMPACT_ATOMS: atom_id res chain seq x y z
N ASN A 1 -28.03 10.89 17.84
CA ASN A 1 -27.93 11.52 19.17
C ASN A 1 -27.69 13.02 19.13
N ALA A 2 -26.63 13.55 18.50
CA ALA A 2 -26.36 15.00 18.49
C ALA A 2 -27.53 15.84 17.89
N CYS A 3 -28.07 15.49 16.72
CA CYS A 3 -29.19 16.26 16.14
C CYS A 3 -30.49 16.26 16.95
N MET A 4 -30.82 15.19 17.66
CA MET A 4 -32.00 15.19 18.54
C MET A 4 -31.77 16.07 19.77
N VAL A 5 -30.53 16.11 20.27
CA VAL A 5 -30.13 17.00 21.37
C VAL A 5 -30.14 18.45 20.91
N THR A 6 -29.53 18.77 19.75
CA THR A 6 -29.57 20.13 19.18
C THR A 6 -31.00 20.55 18.83
N TRP A 7 -31.82 19.64 18.29
CA TRP A 7 -33.25 19.88 18.04
C TRP A 7 -34.01 20.14 19.34
N TYR A 8 -33.78 19.36 20.39
CA TYR A 8 -34.42 19.53 21.70
C TYR A 8 -34.03 20.85 22.36
N PHE A 9 -32.76 21.26 22.28
CA PHE A 9 -32.31 22.54 22.78
C PHE A 9 -32.85 23.72 21.93
N CYS A 10 -32.92 23.56 20.62
CA CYS A 10 -33.40 24.60 19.70
C CYS A 10 -34.92 24.78 19.78
N SER A 11 -35.68 23.70 19.94
CA SER A 11 -37.14 23.73 20.12
C SER A 11 -37.57 24.29 21.47
N ARG A 12 -36.74 24.14 22.51
CA ARG A 12 -36.99 24.68 23.85
C ARG A 12 -36.53 26.14 24.00
N ALA A 13 -35.63 26.61 23.13
CA ALA A 13 -35.03 27.94 23.21
C ALA A 13 -35.70 29.00 22.31
N GLY A 14 -36.80 28.68 21.62
CA GLY A 14 -37.71 29.65 20.96
C GLY A 14 -37.17 30.36 19.71
N ASP A 15 -35.91 30.83 19.71
CA ASP A 15 -35.40 31.83 18.78
C ASP A 15 -34.17 31.38 17.95
N PHE A 16 -33.75 30.12 18.03
CA PHE A 16 -32.53 29.65 17.35
C PHE A 16 -32.75 29.08 15.93
N ALA A 17 -33.96 29.22 15.38
CA ALA A 17 -34.27 28.83 13.99
C ALA A 17 -33.74 29.88 13.00
N VAL A 18 -32.50 29.71 12.55
CA VAL A 18 -31.84 30.66 11.64
C VAL A 18 -31.79 30.08 10.22
N LYS A 19 -32.26 30.86 9.24
CA LYS A 19 -32.05 30.59 7.83
C LYS A 19 -30.57 30.82 7.49
N LEU A 20 -29.78 29.76 7.56
CA LEU A 20 -28.39 29.77 7.11
C LEU A 20 -28.31 29.73 5.57
N ASP A 21 -27.33 30.42 5.01
CA ASP A 21 -26.99 30.27 3.60
C ASP A 21 -26.41 28.86 3.38
N PHE A 22 -27.15 28.05 2.63
CA PHE A 22 -26.79 26.68 2.32
C PHE A 22 -25.46 26.60 1.55
N SER A 23 -25.10 27.67 0.82
CA SER A 23 -23.85 27.74 0.06
C SER A 23 -22.63 27.71 0.97
N PHE A 24 -22.64 28.49 2.05
CA PHE A 24 -21.54 28.54 3.02
C PHE A 24 -21.40 27.22 3.79
N LEU A 25 -22.52 26.64 4.20
CA LEU A 25 -22.52 25.35 4.90
C LEU A 25 -22.03 24.23 3.97
N ALA A 26 -22.58 24.15 2.75
CA ALA A 26 -22.17 23.17 1.76
C ALA A 26 -20.69 23.32 1.41
N PHE A 27 -20.18 24.53 1.20
CA PHE A 27 -18.77 24.76 0.94
C PHE A 27 -17.89 24.28 2.10
N SER A 28 -18.21 24.68 3.33
CA SER A 28 -17.43 24.34 4.52
C SER A 28 -17.37 22.83 4.82
N VAL A 29 -18.35 22.07 4.33
CA VAL A 29 -18.50 20.62 4.54
C VAL A 29 -17.96 19.81 3.39
N VAL A 30 -18.40 20.13 2.18
CA VAL A 30 -18.07 19.38 0.98
C VAL A 30 -16.60 19.56 0.65
N PHE A 31 -16.07 20.78 0.72
CA PHE A 31 -14.69 21.06 0.31
C PHE A 31 -13.64 20.24 1.10
N PRO A 32 -13.62 20.24 2.45
CA PRO A 32 -12.67 19.43 3.19
C PRO A 32 -12.86 17.93 2.94
N LEU A 33 -14.11 17.45 2.88
CA LEU A 33 -14.39 16.02 2.68
C LEU A 33 -13.96 15.53 1.29
N THR A 34 -14.28 16.28 0.24
CA THR A 34 -13.85 15.96 -1.13
C THR A 34 -12.33 15.92 -1.22
N PHE A 35 -11.63 16.88 -0.61
CA PHE A 35 -10.17 16.86 -0.56
C PHE A 35 -9.61 15.61 0.14
N LEU A 36 -10.18 15.23 1.28
CA LEU A 36 -9.76 14.03 2.03
C LEU A 36 -9.96 12.74 1.24
N VAL A 37 -11.10 12.63 0.56
CA VAL A 37 -11.45 11.49 -0.28
C VAL A 37 -10.50 11.41 -1.47
N GLN A 38 -10.28 12.52 -2.18
CA GLN A 38 -9.35 12.58 -3.32
C GLN A 38 -7.91 12.21 -2.91
N ALA A 39 -7.44 12.70 -1.77
CA ALA A 39 -6.12 12.35 -1.25
C ALA A 39 -6.00 10.84 -0.95
N SER A 40 -7.07 10.22 -0.44
CA SER A 40 -7.08 8.78 -0.13
C SER A 40 -7.11 7.93 -1.41
N PHE A 41 -7.91 8.32 -2.41
CA PHE A 41 -7.91 7.67 -3.73
C PHE A 41 -6.55 7.79 -4.43
N SER A 42 -5.97 8.99 -4.49
CA SER A 42 -4.65 9.19 -5.10
C SER A 42 -3.59 8.33 -4.44
N ARG A 43 -3.66 8.15 -3.11
CA ARG A 43 -2.73 7.28 -2.39
C ARG A 43 -2.90 5.81 -2.75
N ARG A 44 -4.13 5.32 -2.91
CA ARG A 44 -4.42 3.96 -3.36
C ARG A 44 -3.86 3.71 -4.77
N ASP A 45 -4.06 4.66 -5.69
CA ASP A 45 -3.55 4.54 -7.05
C ASP A 45 -2.01 4.55 -7.08
N GLN A 46 -1.39 5.39 -6.24
CA GLN A 46 0.06 5.34 -6.01
C GLN A 46 0.50 3.98 -5.46
N ALA A 47 -0.26 3.36 -4.54
CA ALA A 47 0.07 2.04 -4.00
C ALA A 47 0.06 0.95 -5.07
N LEU A 48 -0.95 0.96 -5.93
CA LEU A 48 -1.04 0.05 -7.08
C LEU A 48 0.14 0.23 -8.03
N SER A 49 0.46 1.48 -8.39
CA SER A 49 1.59 1.78 -9.28
C SER A 49 2.93 1.38 -8.66
N ARG A 50 3.19 1.72 -7.38
CA ARG A 50 4.46 1.35 -6.71
C ARG A 50 4.61 -0.16 -6.52
N LEU A 51 3.51 -0.87 -6.24
CA LEU A 51 3.53 -2.32 -6.16
C LEU A 51 3.82 -2.96 -7.52
N ALA A 52 3.20 -2.45 -8.60
CA ALA A 52 3.47 -2.91 -9.96
C ALA A 52 4.94 -2.69 -10.35
N ASP A 53 5.48 -1.49 -10.10
CA ASP A 53 6.89 -1.16 -10.35
C ASP A 53 7.83 -2.10 -9.58
N PHE A 54 7.56 -2.34 -8.30
CA PHE A 54 8.37 -3.24 -7.48
C PHE A 54 8.36 -4.68 -8.01
N LYS A 55 7.17 -5.25 -8.26
CA LYS A 55 7.04 -6.61 -8.79
C LYS A 55 7.73 -6.76 -10.14
N SER A 56 7.55 -5.78 -11.03
CA SER A 56 8.22 -5.75 -12.33
C SER A 56 9.74 -5.72 -12.17
N CYS A 57 10.29 -4.88 -11.27
CA CYS A 57 11.72 -4.85 -11.03
C CYS A 57 12.25 -6.19 -10.52
N VAL A 58 11.58 -6.86 -9.57
CA VAL A 58 11.99 -8.19 -9.09
C VAL A 58 11.99 -9.21 -10.24
N GLN A 59 10.89 -9.28 -10.98
CA GLN A 59 10.73 -10.22 -12.09
C GLN A 59 11.76 -9.99 -13.20
N SER A 60 11.96 -8.74 -13.61
CA SER A 60 12.93 -8.40 -14.66
C SER A 60 14.37 -8.66 -14.21
N THR A 61 14.71 -8.36 -12.95
CA THR A 61 16.04 -8.63 -12.40
C THR A 61 16.33 -10.12 -12.33
N CYS A 62 15.35 -10.91 -11.84
CA CYS A 62 15.43 -12.36 -11.80
C CYS A 62 15.60 -12.94 -13.22
N LEU A 63 14.72 -12.55 -14.15
CA LEU A 63 14.76 -13.02 -15.53
C LEU A 63 16.08 -12.68 -16.23
N LEU A 64 16.57 -11.44 -16.06
CA LEU A 64 17.84 -11.00 -16.63
C LEU A 64 19.00 -11.83 -16.07
N THR A 65 19.06 -12.00 -14.74
CA THR A 65 20.09 -12.79 -14.08
C THR A 65 20.03 -14.26 -14.49
N LEU A 66 18.84 -14.81 -14.76
CA LEU A 66 18.65 -16.19 -15.22
C LEU A 66 19.01 -16.42 -16.68
N LEU A 67 18.78 -15.44 -17.57
CA LEU A 67 18.93 -15.63 -19.01
C LEU A 67 20.21 -15.05 -19.61
N VAL A 68 20.82 -14.04 -18.98
CA VAL A 68 21.97 -13.38 -19.59
C VAL A 68 23.12 -14.37 -19.78
N ASP A 69 23.66 -14.36 -20.99
CA ASP A 69 24.85 -15.11 -21.37
C ASP A 69 25.95 -14.13 -21.74
N TRP A 70 27.19 -14.60 -21.70
CA TRP A 70 28.37 -13.79 -22.00
C TRP A 70 29.41 -14.57 -22.80
N PRO A 71 30.33 -13.88 -23.49
CA PRO A 71 31.39 -14.53 -24.25
C PRO A 71 32.29 -15.40 -23.36
N CYS A 72 32.71 -16.54 -23.88
CA CYS A 72 33.70 -17.42 -23.26
C CYS A 72 34.81 -17.74 -24.27
N GLY A 73 36.04 -17.28 -24.00
CA GLY A 73 37.15 -17.46 -24.94
C GLY A 73 36.92 -16.75 -26.27
N SER A 74 36.96 -17.49 -27.37
CA SER A 74 36.71 -16.97 -28.72
C SER A 74 35.23 -16.98 -29.12
N GLU A 75 34.38 -17.64 -28.36
CA GLU A 75 32.94 -17.72 -28.64
C GLU A 75 32.20 -16.52 -28.04
N LEU A 76 31.23 -15.97 -28.78
CA LEU A 76 30.41 -14.83 -28.37
C LEU A 76 29.40 -15.17 -27.25
N THR A 77 29.21 -16.46 -26.98
CA THR A 77 28.24 -17.04 -26.04
C THR A 77 28.88 -18.22 -25.31
N GLY A 78 28.27 -18.73 -24.25
CA GLY A 78 28.70 -19.94 -23.53
C GLY A 78 29.35 -19.70 -22.17
N GLY A 79 29.61 -18.44 -21.80
CA GLY A 79 30.12 -18.09 -20.47
C GLY A 79 29.16 -18.53 -19.37
N ARG A 80 27.86 -18.55 -19.64
CA ARG A 80 26.84 -19.02 -18.70
C ARG A 80 27.00 -20.49 -18.31
N GLN A 81 27.50 -21.34 -19.21
CA GLN A 81 27.67 -22.78 -18.95
C GLN A 81 28.76 -23.06 -17.90
N THR A 82 29.64 -22.09 -17.64
CA THR A 82 30.68 -22.21 -16.62
C THR A 82 30.16 -21.99 -15.19
N MET A 83 28.92 -21.52 -15.04
CA MET A 83 28.31 -21.23 -13.75
C MET A 83 27.96 -22.51 -12.96
N PRO A 84 27.97 -22.44 -11.62
CA PRO A 84 27.48 -23.54 -10.78
C PRO A 84 26.03 -23.89 -11.07
N SER A 85 25.68 -25.19 -11.06
CA SER A 85 24.31 -25.68 -11.27
C SER A 85 23.30 -25.12 -10.26
N GLN A 86 23.77 -24.76 -9.07
CA GLN A 86 22.96 -24.22 -7.97
C GLN A 86 22.59 -22.74 -8.16
N PHE A 87 23.33 -22.00 -9.00
CA PHE A 87 23.20 -20.56 -9.13
C PHE A 87 21.78 -20.12 -9.53
N ASN A 88 21.21 -20.77 -10.56
CA ASN A 88 19.86 -20.45 -11.03
C ASN A 88 18.80 -20.69 -9.94
N MET A 89 18.98 -21.73 -9.11
CA MET A 89 18.09 -22.03 -8.01
C MET A 89 18.17 -20.96 -6.92
N ASN A 90 19.38 -20.50 -6.56
CA ASN A 90 19.59 -19.44 -5.58
C ASN A 90 18.93 -18.13 -6.03
N VAL A 91 19.18 -17.70 -7.27
CA VAL A 91 18.57 -16.48 -7.85
C VAL A 91 17.03 -16.53 -7.79
N ALA A 92 16.44 -17.67 -8.14
CA ALA A 92 14.99 -17.84 -8.10
C ALA A 92 14.45 -17.88 -6.65
N GLN A 93 15.17 -18.55 -5.74
CA GLN A 93 14.81 -18.64 -4.33
C GLN A 93 14.84 -17.28 -3.64
N ASP A 94 15.89 -16.49 -3.85
CA ASP A 94 16.07 -15.17 -3.25
C ASP A 94 15.04 -14.19 -3.79
N SER A 95 14.73 -14.26 -5.09
CA SER A 95 13.64 -13.49 -5.69
C SER A 95 12.28 -13.83 -5.09
N LYS A 96 12.02 -15.12 -4.81
CA LYS A 96 10.79 -15.57 -4.13
C LYS A 96 10.78 -15.12 -2.66
N GLU A 97 11.91 -15.21 -1.96
CA GLU A 97 12.02 -14.77 -0.58
C GLU A 97 11.77 -13.27 -0.45
N LEU A 98 12.34 -12.45 -1.34
CA LEU A 98 12.10 -11.01 -1.35
C LEU A 98 10.60 -10.69 -1.50
N LEU A 99 9.90 -11.34 -2.44
CA LEU A 99 8.45 -11.14 -2.61
C LEU A 99 7.65 -11.52 -1.36
N LYS A 100 8.01 -12.64 -0.71
CA LYS A 100 7.35 -13.11 0.53
C LYS A 100 7.60 -12.16 1.71
N LEU A 101 8.83 -11.68 1.86
CA LEU A 101 9.19 -10.72 2.91
C LEU A 101 8.48 -9.38 2.73
N VAL A 102 8.39 -8.90 1.49
CA VAL A 102 7.65 -7.66 1.20
C VAL A 102 6.15 -7.85 1.42
N TYR A 103 5.60 -9.01 1.06
CA TYR A 103 4.22 -9.38 1.39
C TYR A 103 3.99 -9.35 2.91
N GLU A 104 4.87 -9.98 3.68
CA GLU A 104 4.80 -10.01 5.14
C GLU A 104 4.85 -8.58 5.71
N TYR A 105 5.81 -7.77 5.26
CA TYR A 105 5.95 -6.38 5.67
C TYR A 105 4.71 -5.52 5.38
N LEU A 106 4.14 -5.65 4.18
CA LEU A 106 2.95 -4.89 3.77
C LEU A 106 1.68 -5.32 4.49
N SER A 107 1.62 -6.59 4.90
CA SER A 107 0.54 -7.17 5.69
C SER A 107 0.66 -6.86 7.19
N MET A 108 1.73 -6.18 7.63
CA MET A 108 1.87 -5.79 9.04
C MET A 108 0.99 -4.57 9.39
N PRO A 109 0.35 -4.58 10.58
CA PRO A 109 -0.48 -3.47 11.03
C PRO A 109 0.37 -2.24 11.35
N VAL A 110 -0.13 -1.06 10.96
CA VAL A 110 0.56 0.20 11.22
C VAL A 110 0.22 0.71 12.63
N VAL A 111 1.26 0.92 13.45
CA VAL A 111 1.12 1.32 14.86
C VAL A 111 1.29 2.81 15.14
N SER A 112 0.99 3.69 14.18
CA SER A 112 1.17 5.15 14.32
C SER A 112 -0.07 5.92 14.80
N HIS A 113 -1.02 5.28 15.49
CA HIS A 113 -2.16 6.01 16.07
C HIS A 113 -1.75 6.77 17.34
N ALA A 114 -2.30 7.97 17.57
CA ALA A 114 -2.01 8.76 18.77
C ALA A 114 -2.20 7.97 20.09
N ARG A 115 -3.22 7.10 20.16
CA ARG A 115 -3.46 6.22 21.32
C ARG A 115 -2.25 5.33 21.67
N ASN A 116 -1.51 4.88 20.66
CA ASN A 116 -0.35 4.01 20.80
C ASN A 116 0.85 4.72 21.45
N ILE A 117 0.85 6.05 21.42
CA ILE A 117 1.87 6.89 22.05
C ILE A 117 1.46 7.24 23.49
N VAL A 118 0.18 7.55 23.69
CA VAL A 118 -0.34 8.07 24.96
C VAL A 118 -0.49 6.99 26.04
N PHE A 119 -0.94 5.78 25.69
CA PHE A 119 -1.22 4.73 26.68
C PHE A 119 -0.04 3.77 26.86
N SER A 120 0.41 3.58 28.10
CA SER A 120 1.56 2.73 28.47
C SER A 120 1.45 1.28 27.96
N LYS A 121 0.27 0.66 28.11
CA LYS A 121 -0.01 -0.71 27.62
C LYS A 121 0.09 -0.83 26.09
N GLN A 122 -0.37 0.19 25.36
CA GLN A 122 -0.35 0.20 23.89
C GLN A 122 1.05 0.48 23.34
N ARG A 123 1.87 1.24 24.08
CA ARG A 123 3.28 1.50 23.74
C ARG A 123 4.12 0.22 23.66
N LEU A 124 3.84 -0.78 24.52
CA LEU A 124 4.52 -2.08 24.46
C LEU A 124 4.17 -2.84 23.17
N THR A 125 2.88 -2.86 22.79
CA THR A 125 2.43 -3.46 21.54
C THR A 125 3.09 -2.79 20.33
N THR A 126 3.18 -1.46 20.32
CA THR A 126 3.88 -0.70 19.29
C THR A 126 5.35 -1.05 19.20
N LYS A 127 6.06 -1.18 20.33
CA LYS A 127 7.45 -1.62 20.35
C LYS A 127 7.61 -3.02 19.73
N ARG A 128 6.72 -3.97 20.06
CA ARG A 128 6.75 -5.33 19.50
C ARG A 128 6.54 -5.32 17.98
N VAL A 129 5.55 -4.57 17.49
CA VAL A 129 5.28 -4.45 16.05
C VAL A 129 6.47 -3.81 15.32
N HIS A 130 7.06 -2.74 15.87
CA HIS A 130 8.26 -2.15 15.28
C HIS A 130 9.48 -3.07 15.31
N ALA A 131 9.65 -3.88 16.36
CA ALA A 131 10.72 -4.87 16.41
C ALA A 131 10.57 -5.90 15.27
N LEU A 132 9.36 -6.45 15.08
CA LEU A 132 9.06 -7.37 13.99
C LEU A 132 9.27 -6.71 12.62
N GLN A 133 8.80 -5.48 12.42
CA GLN A 133 9.03 -4.73 11.18
C GLN A 133 10.52 -4.54 10.88
N ASN A 134 11.31 -4.19 11.90
CA ASN A 134 12.75 -4.01 11.74
C ASN A 134 13.46 -5.33 11.40
N ASP A 135 13.03 -6.44 12.00
CA ASP A 135 13.60 -7.76 11.68
C ASP A 135 13.27 -8.20 10.26
N ILE A 136 12.04 -7.95 9.77
CA ILE A 136 11.69 -8.19 8.36
C ILE A 136 12.54 -7.29 7.43
N ILE A 137 12.71 -6.00 7.76
CA ILE A 137 13.54 -5.09 6.96
C ILE A 137 15.00 -5.55 6.89
N LYS A 138 15.57 -6.06 8.00
CA LYS A 138 16.93 -6.63 7.98
C LYS A 138 17.01 -7.79 6.99
N ARG A 139 16.09 -8.75 7.06
CA ARG A 139 16.03 -9.88 6.12
C ARG A 139 15.89 -9.43 4.67
N ILE A 140 15.09 -8.39 4.40
CA ILE A 140 14.97 -7.81 3.06
C ILE A 140 16.32 -7.24 2.60
N ASN A 141 17.04 -6.53 3.47
CA ASN A 141 18.36 -5.99 3.13
C ASN A 141 19.38 -7.10 2.89
N ASP A 142 19.32 -8.20 3.65
CA ASP A 142 20.18 -9.38 3.43
C ASP A 142 19.93 -9.97 2.04
N VAL A 143 18.67 -10.16 1.63
CA VAL A 143 18.33 -10.64 0.28
C VAL A 143 18.72 -9.66 -0.82
N ILE A 144 18.60 -8.35 -0.59
CA ILE A 144 19.08 -7.32 -1.54
C ILE A 144 20.62 -7.37 -1.67
N PHE A 145 21.32 -7.66 -0.58
CA PHE A 145 22.76 -7.90 -0.62
C PHE A 145 23.09 -9.15 -1.45
N ASP A 146 22.34 -10.24 -1.27
CA ASP A 146 22.52 -11.48 -2.05
C ASP A 146 22.30 -11.27 -3.55
N PHE A 147 21.35 -10.41 -3.95
CA PHE A 147 21.21 -9.98 -5.35
C PHE A 147 22.48 -9.33 -5.93
N HIS A 148 23.11 -8.45 -5.16
CA HIS A 148 24.39 -7.88 -5.57
C HIS A 148 25.50 -8.92 -5.59
N LEU A 149 25.50 -9.86 -4.63
CA LEU A 149 26.47 -10.94 -4.57
C LEU A 149 26.37 -11.87 -5.79
N HIS A 150 25.16 -12.18 -6.28
CA HIS A 150 24.97 -12.95 -7.52
C HIS A 150 25.68 -12.30 -8.72
N THR A 151 25.68 -10.97 -8.81
CA THR A 151 26.39 -10.26 -9.87
C THR A 151 27.90 -10.43 -9.74
N GLU A 152 28.42 -10.34 -8.51
CA GLU A 152 29.84 -10.56 -8.22
C GLU A 152 30.26 -12.01 -8.48
N GLU A 153 29.39 -12.98 -8.22
CA GLU A 153 29.61 -14.38 -8.60
C GLU A 153 29.73 -14.51 -10.12
N MET A 154 28.80 -13.97 -10.89
CA MET A 154 28.89 -13.98 -12.35
C MET A 154 30.19 -13.35 -12.86
N ARG A 155 30.65 -12.25 -12.23
CA ARG A 155 31.93 -11.60 -12.56
C ARG A 155 33.13 -12.52 -12.36
N LYS A 156 33.13 -13.37 -11.32
CA LYS A 156 34.20 -14.37 -11.10
C LYS A 156 34.31 -15.38 -12.26
N TYR A 157 33.19 -15.66 -12.94
CA TYR A 157 33.10 -16.55 -14.10
C TYR A 157 33.21 -15.82 -15.44
N GLY A 158 33.77 -14.61 -15.46
CA GLY A 158 34.08 -13.88 -16.69
C GLY A 158 32.95 -12.97 -17.20
N PHE A 159 31.91 -12.70 -16.40
CA PHE A 159 30.86 -11.76 -16.80
C PHE A 159 31.43 -10.34 -17.01
N PRO A 160 31.16 -9.69 -18.16
CA PRO A 160 31.73 -8.39 -18.49
C PRO A 160 31.38 -7.30 -17.48
N SER A 161 32.35 -6.46 -17.14
CA SER A 161 32.16 -5.39 -16.14
C SER A 161 31.09 -4.37 -16.54
N GLY A 162 30.91 -4.12 -17.84
CA GLY A 162 29.87 -3.21 -18.35
C GLY A 162 28.45 -3.73 -18.09
N GLU A 163 28.21 -5.01 -18.37
CA GLU A 163 26.90 -5.64 -18.10
C GLU A 163 26.67 -5.83 -16.60
N ALA A 164 27.72 -6.16 -15.84
CA ALA A 164 27.66 -6.19 -14.37
C ALA A 164 27.24 -4.84 -13.78
N SER A 165 27.82 -3.75 -14.25
CA SER A 165 27.44 -2.40 -13.80
C SER A 165 25.97 -2.09 -14.08
N ARG A 166 25.42 -2.53 -15.22
CA ARG A 166 23.98 -2.38 -15.53
C ARG A 166 23.12 -3.24 -14.60
N LEU A 167 23.56 -4.45 -14.29
CA LEU A 167 22.85 -5.33 -13.36
C LEU A 167 22.80 -4.73 -11.95
N HIS A 168 23.91 -4.17 -11.44
CA HIS A 168 23.91 -3.41 -10.18
C HIS A 168 22.97 -2.20 -10.21
N GLN A 169 22.87 -1.50 -11.35
CA GLN A 169 21.91 -0.41 -11.52
C GLN A 169 20.46 -0.89 -11.38
N TYR A 170 20.11 -2.05 -11.94
CA TYR A 170 18.78 -2.65 -11.75
C TYR A 170 18.52 -3.06 -10.30
N HIS A 171 19.52 -3.60 -9.60
CA HIS A 171 19.43 -3.88 -8.17
C HIS A 171 19.20 -2.61 -7.34
N GLN A 172 19.86 -1.50 -7.69
CA GLN A 172 19.62 -0.20 -7.06
C GLN A 172 18.18 0.29 -7.32
N TYR A 173 17.66 0.13 -8.53
CA TYR A 173 16.26 0.47 -8.83
C TYR A 173 15.29 -0.39 -8.03
N LEU A 174 15.56 -1.70 -7.91
CA LEU A 174 14.77 -2.60 -7.07
C LEU A 174 14.71 -2.10 -5.61
N GLN A 175 15.86 -1.77 -5.02
CA GLN A 175 15.93 -1.22 -3.66
C GLN A 175 15.18 0.11 -3.56
N GLN A 176 15.29 0.99 -4.56
CA GLN A 176 14.55 2.25 -4.61
C GLN A 176 13.02 2.01 -4.67
N ARG A 177 12.54 1.04 -5.45
CA ARG A 177 11.11 0.70 -5.51
C ARG A 177 10.59 0.13 -4.20
N PHE A 178 11.38 -0.73 -3.55
CA PHE A 178 11.07 -1.20 -2.21
C PHE A 178 10.96 -0.04 -1.21
N GLU A 179 11.91 0.90 -1.24
CA GLU A 179 11.89 2.07 -0.36
C GLU A 179 10.68 2.99 -0.60
N GLN A 180 10.31 3.22 -1.86
CA GLN A 180 9.09 3.98 -2.20
C GLN A 180 7.83 3.29 -1.66
N LEU A 181 7.75 1.97 -1.77
CA LEU A 181 6.65 1.17 -1.26
C LEU A 181 6.60 1.20 0.28
N ARG A 182 7.77 1.10 0.93
CA ARG A 182 7.94 1.24 2.38
C ARG A 182 7.48 2.60 2.88
N GLN A 183 7.90 3.68 2.21
CA GLN A 183 7.50 5.05 2.54
C GLN A 183 5.98 5.22 2.45
N LEU A 184 5.37 4.68 1.39
CA LEU A 184 3.92 4.74 1.22
C LEU A 184 3.15 4.00 2.32
N LYS A 185 3.67 2.86 2.80
CA LYS A 185 3.09 2.11 3.92
C LYS A 185 3.28 2.83 5.25
N TYR A 186 4.51 3.31 5.52
CA TYR A 186 4.89 3.87 6.82
C TYR A 186 4.33 5.28 7.04
N TYR A 187 4.50 6.17 6.07
CA TYR A 187 4.03 7.56 6.13
C TYR A 187 2.64 7.67 5.55
N ARG A 188 1.66 7.53 6.44
CA ARG A 188 0.24 7.65 6.13
C ARG A 188 -0.27 9.10 6.18
N THR A 189 -1.52 9.33 5.74
CA THR A 189 -2.16 10.66 5.82
C THR A 189 -1.92 11.27 7.21
N PRO A 190 -1.54 12.55 7.32
CA PRO A 190 -1.14 13.13 8.60
C PRO A 190 -2.19 12.90 9.69
N GLN A 191 -1.75 12.58 10.90
CA GLN A 191 -2.65 12.32 12.03
C GLN A 191 -3.61 13.49 12.27
N ALA A 192 -3.12 14.73 12.08
CA ALA A 192 -3.90 15.97 12.20
C ALA A 192 -5.14 15.99 11.30
N THR A 193 -4.97 15.60 10.04
CA THR A 193 -6.03 15.56 9.02
C THR A 193 -7.15 14.58 9.40
N ARG A 194 -6.82 13.48 10.07
CA ARG A 194 -7.80 12.47 10.50
C ARG A 194 -8.51 12.85 11.78
N SER A 195 -7.76 13.40 12.75
CA SER A 195 -8.37 13.96 13.94
C SER A 195 -9.31 15.09 13.56
N PHE A 196 -8.91 15.92 12.59
CA PHE A 196 -9.77 16.95 12.02
C PHE A 196 -11.07 16.35 11.46
N GLY A 197 -11.00 15.36 10.55
CA GLY A 197 -12.21 14.72 10.00
C GLY A 197 -13.14 14.11 11.05
N ARG A 198 -12.59 13.53 12.13
CA ARG A 198 -13.38 12.99 13.25
C ARG A 198 -14.01 14.07 14.11
N VAL A 199 -13.26 15.11 14.48
CA VAL A 199 -13.77 16.26 15.24
C VAL A 199 -14.84 16.99 14.43
N TYR A 200 -14.60 17.13 13.13
CA TYR A 200 -15.53 17.73 12.18
C TYR A 200 -16.92 17.06 12.22
N LEU A 201 -16.96 15.73 12.30
CA LEU A 201 -18.19 14.94 12.42
C LEU A 201 -18.98 15.27 13.70
N TYR A 202 -18.30 15.57 14.80
CA TYR A 202 -18.96 15.96 16.05
C TYR A 202 -19.43 17.41 16.07
N VAL A 203 -18.72 18.30 15.38
CA VAL A 203 -19.00 19.74 15.34
C VAL A 203 -20.11 20.07 14.34
N LEU A 204 -20.18 19.37 13.21
CA LEU A 204 -21.13 19.63 12.13
C LEU A 204 -22.61 19.60 12.53
N PRO A 205 -23.10 18.64 13.35
CA PRO A 205 -24.48 18.67 13.86
C PRO A 205 -24.87 19.94 14.63
N TRP A 206 -23.90 20.61 15.27
CA TRP A 206 -24.16 21.85 15.99
C TRP A 206 -24.38 23.04 15.05
N PHE A 207 -23.65 23.10 13.94
CA PHE A 207 -23.82 24.15 12.91
C PHE A 207 -25.04 23.92 12.02
N CYS A 208 -25.33 22.66 11.66
CA CYS A 208 -26.51 22.32 10.85
C CYS A 208 -27.82 22.32 11.66
N GLY A 209 -27.75 22.20 12.98
CA GLY A 209 -28.91 22.11 13.87
C GLY A 209 -29.90 23.28 13.74
N PRO A 210 -29.44 24.55 13.83
CA PRO A 210 -30.26 25.74 13.61
C PRO A 210 -30.98 25.76 12.26
N TYR A 211 -30.30 25.31 11.20
CA TYR A 211 -30.88 25.22 9.86
C TYR A 211 -32.01 24.17 9.81
N PHE A 212 -31.78 22.97 10.34
CA PHE A 212 -32.84 21.95 10.39
C PHE A 212 -34.03 22.37 11.26
N ALA A 213 -33.79 23.15 12.32
CA ALA A 213 -34.88 23.74 13.12
C ALA A 213 -35.70 24.77 12.31
N TRP A 214 -35.05 25.60 11.49
CA TRP A 214 -35.75 26.50 10.57
C TRP A 214 -36.56 25.75 9.51
N VAL A 215 -36.02 24.66 8.95
CA VAL A 215 -36.73 23.81 7.98
C VAL A 215 -37.99 23.19 8.63
N PHE A 216 -37.90 22.76 9.90
CA PHE A 216 -39.05 22.24 10.64
C PHE A 216 -40.18 23.26 10.74
N VAL A 217 -39.87 24.50 11.13
CA VAL A 217 -40.87 25.57 11.28
C VAL A 217 -41.48 25.96 9.92
N SER A 218 -40.67 25.95 8.86
CA SER A 218 -41.09 26.41 7.53
C SER A 218 -41.81 25.36 6.70
N THR A 219 -41.62 24.08 6.99
CA THR A 219 -42.16 22.97 6.18
C THR A 219 -42.91 21.95 7.04
N ASN A 220 -42.32 20.79 7.31
CA ASN A 220 -42.91 19.70 8.08
C ASN A 220 -41.82 18.91 8.82
N TYR A 221 -42.22 18.26 9.92
CA TYR A 221 -41.30 17.46 10.74
C TYR A 221 -40.74 16.25 10.00
N ILE A 222 -41.57 15.56 9.20
CA ILE A 222 -41.17 14.37 8.43
C ILE A 222 -40.07 14.74 7.44
N PHE A 223 -40.26 15.81 6.67
CA PHE A 223 -39.28 16.28 5.70
C PHE A 223 -37.95 16.64 6.37
N THR A 224 -38.01 17.31 7.52
CA THR A 224 -36.81 17.71 8.28
C THR A 224 -36.00 16.49 8.75
N ILE A 225 -36.67 15.49 9.32
CA ILE A 225 -36.02 14.26 9.81
C ILE A 225 -35.39 13.49 8.63
N SER A 226 -36.12 13.35 7.52
CA SER A 226 -35.62 12.68 6.32
C SER A 226 -34.40 13.40 5.73
N LEU A 227 -34.46 14.73 5.62
CA LEU A 227 -33.35 15.54 5.10
C LEU A 227 -32.11 15.43 6.01
N ALA A 228 -32.28 15.59 7.32
CA ALA A 228 -31.19 15.46 8.29
C ALA A 228 -30.58 14.05 8.24
N GLY A 229 -31.43 13.01 8.25
CA GLY A 229 -31.00 11.63 8.15
C GLY A 229 -30.18 11.38 6.88
N PHE A 230 -30.67 11.83 5.73
CA PHE A 230 -29.97 11.71 4.46
C PHE A 230 -28.60 12.42 4.48
N THR A 231 -28.53 13.67 4.98
CA THR A 231 -27.26 14.41 5.08
C THR A 231 -26.23 13.66 5.91
N PHE A 232 -26.60 13.13 7.07
CA PHE A 232 -25.65 12.40 7.91
C PHE A 232 -25.26 11.03 7.35
N ILE A 233 -26.17 10.34 6.67
CA ILE A 233 -25.84 9.10 5.96
C ILE A 233 -24.78 9.38 4.89
N VAL A 234 -24.95 10.44 4.09
CA VAL A 234 -23.98 10.83 3.07
C VAL A 234 -22.62 11.17 3.69
N LEU A 235 -22.59 12.00 4.74
CA LEU A 235 -21.35 12.41 5.40
C LEU A 235 -20.62 11.23 6.06
N LEU A 236 -21.37 10.35 6.72
CA LEU A 236 -20.81 9.15 7.34
C LEU A 236 -20.28 8.19 6.28
N GLY A 237 -21.01 8.02 5.17
CA GLY A 237 -20.58 7.21 4.03
C GLY A 237 -19.26 7.70 3.44
N LEU A 238 -19.14 9.01 3.18
CA LEU A 238 -17.91 9.62 2.66
C LEU A 238 -16.71 9.44 3.61
N LEU A 239 -16.93 9.61 4.91
CA LEU A 239 -15.87 9.46 5.91
C LEU A 239 -15.44 8.00 6.09
N ASN A 240 -16.38 7.06 6.03
CA ASN A 240 -16.07 5.63 6.04
C ASN A 240 -15.29 5.23 4.79
N ALA A 241 -15.66 5.74 3.61
CA ALA A 241 -14.91 5.50 2.38
C ALA A 241 -13.48 6.05 2.48
N GLN A 242 -13.31 7.26 3.02
CA GLN A 242 -11.99 7.85 3.28
C GLN A 242 -11.14 6.96 4.20
N GLN A 243 -11.72 6.42 5.28
CA GLN A 243 -11.01 5.56 6.22
C GLN A 243 -10.64 4.20 5.61
N GLY A 244 -11.54 3.60 4.83
CA GLY A 244 -11.28 2.33 4.13
C GLY A 244 -10.16 2.41 3.11
N LEU A 245 -9.95 3.59 2.50
CA LEU A 245 -8.89 3.82 1.51
C LEU A 245 -7.55 4.29 2.12
N GLU A 246 -7.48 4.40 3.45
CA GLU A 246 -6.33 5.01 4.13
C GLU A 246 -5.11 4.08 4.20
N ASP A 247 -5.32 2.78 4.40
CA ASP A 247 -4.29 1.74 4.25
C ASP A 247 -4.67 0.83 3.07
N PRO A 248 -4.06 1.03 1.90
CA PRO A 248 -4.45 0.29 0.69
C PRO A 248 -4.03 -1.19 0.74
N PHE A 249 -3.15 -1.59 1.66
CA PHE A 249 -2.58 -2.94 1.72
C PHE A 249 -3.25 -3.85 2.74
N LEU A 250 -3.96 -3.28 3.72
CA LEU A 250 -4.60 -4.05 4.79
C LEU A 250 -6.11 -3.94 4.73
N PRO A 251 -6.84 -5.08 4.65
CA PRO A 251 -8.28 -5.08 4.74
C PRO A 251 -8.74 -4.55 6.09
N ASP A 252 -9.59 -3.53 6.08
CA ASP A 252 -10.28 -3.09 7.28
C ASP A 252 -11.41 -4.07 7.63
N TYR A 253 -11.11 -5.01 8.51
CA TYR A 253 -12.07 -6.00 9.03
C TYR A 253 -13.20 -5.40 9.86
N SER A 254 -13.14 -4.12 10.22
CA SER A 254 -14.26 -3.43 10.89
C SER A 254 -15.32 -2.91 9.92
N SER A 255 -15.01 -2.89 8.62
CA SER A 255 -15.97 -2.53 7.58
C SER A 255 -16.94 -3.68 7.28
N TRP A 256 -18.14 -3.34 6.80
CA TRP A 256 -19.17 -4.31 6.43
C TRP A 256 -18.80 -5.16 5.19
N ALA A 257 -17.77 -4.75 4.45
CA ALA A 257 -17.28 -5.41 3.25
C ALA A 257 -15.74 -5.42 3.23
N PRO A 258 -15.10 -6.24 4.09
CA PRO A 258 -13.67 -6.18 4.31
C PRO A 258 -12.90 -6.54 3.05
N GLY A 259 -11.98 -5.65 2.66
CA GLY A 259 -11.01 -5.91 1.59
C GLY A 259 -11.51 -5.74 0.16
N ILE A 260 -12.73 -5.23 -0.05
CA ILE A 260 -13.23 -4.94 -1.42
C ILE A 260 -12.38 -3.85 -2.09
N ASP A 261 -12.10 -2.78 -1.35
CA ASP A 261 -11.43 -1.59 -1.90
C ASP A 261 -9.90 -1.64 -1.77
N THR A 262 -9.38 -2.61 -1.03
CA THR A 262 -7.93 -2.78 -0.82
C THR A 262 -7.27 -3.50 -1.98
N VAL A 263 -5.96 -3.29 -2.12
CA VAL A 263 -5.13 -4.06 -3.05
C VAL A 263 -5.21 -5.54 -2.64
N LYS A 264 -5.55 -6.42 -3.59
CA LYS A 264 -5.54 -7.87 -3.41
C LYS A 264 -4.10 -8.40 -3.39
N LEU A 265 -3.38 -8.08 -2.32
CA LEU A 265 -1.95 -8.31 -2.20
C LEU A 265 -1.59 -9.80 -2.35
N ASP A 266 -2.39 -10.70 -1.76
CA ASP A 266 -2.21 -12.16 -1.87
C ASP A 266 -2.16 -12.61 -3.33
N TYR A 267 -3.13 -12.15 -4.14
CA TYR A 267 -3.23 -12.48 -5.54
C TYR A 267 -2.06 -11.89 -6.34
N GLU A 268 -1.77 -10.61 -6.14
CA GLU A 268 -0.71 -9.90 -6.89
C GLU A 268 0.69 -10.48 -6.64
N ILE A 269 0.95 -10.94 -5.41
CA ILE A 269 2.21 -11.59 -5.03
C ILE A 269 2.23 -13.04 -5.50
N ALA A 270 1.12 -13.78 -5.42
CA ALA A 270 1.04 -15.16 -5.94
C ALA A 270 1.32 -15.21 -7.45
N VAL A 271 0.76 -14.28 -8.23
CA VAL A 271 1.05 -14.16 -9.68
C VAL A 271 2.54 -13.89 -9.91
N ALA A 272 3.17 -13.04 -9.08
CA ALA A 272 4.59 -12.75 -9.23
C ALA A 272 5.50 -13.93 -8.85
N LEU A 273 5.14 -14.67 -7.81
CA LEU A 273 5.82 -15.91 -7.42
C LEU A 273 5.73 -16.97 -8.53
N GLN A 274 4.53 -17.16 -9.09
CA GLN A 274 4.31 -18.10 -10.21
C GLN A 274 5.15 -17.72 -11.43
N ALA A 275 5.26 -16.43 -11.75
CA ALA A 275 6.09 -15.97 -12.85
C ALA A 275 7.58 -16.31 -12.65
N ILE A 276 8.12 -16.12 -11.44
CA ILE A 276 9.51 -16.50 -11.13
C ILE A 276 9.73 -18.00 -11.29
N GLU A 277 8.80 -18.82 -10.79
CA GLU A 277 8.86 -20.27 -10.96
C GLU A 277 8.84 -20.68 -12.42
N GLN A 278 8.01 -20.02 -13.24
CA GLN A 278 7.96 -20.23 -14.68
C GLN A 278 9.27 -19.81 -15.37
N TYR A 279 9.86 -18.67 -14.99
CA TYR A 279 11.16 -18.22 -15.52
C TYR A 279 12.27 -19.21 -15.21
N PHE A 280 12.33 -19.69 -13.97
CA PHE A 280 13.29 -20.71 -13.55
C PHE A 280 13.11 -22.01 -14.35
N ALA A 281 11.89 -22.55 -14.40
CA ALA A 281 11.60 -23.80 -15.12
C ALA A 281 11.96 -23.71 -16.62
N ASN A 282 11.62 -22.60 -17.28
CA ASN A 282 11.95 -22.37 -18.69
C ASN A 282 13.46 -22.23 -18.93
N THR A 283 14.17 -21.60 -17.99
CA THR A 283 15.63 -21.41 -18.08
C THR A 283 16.35 -22.74 -17.90
N GLU A 284 15.95 -23.55 -16.91
CA GLU A 284 16.51 -24.88 -16.70
C GLU A 284 16.26 -25.82 -17.88
N LEU A 285 15.05 -25.78 -18.46
CA LEU A 285 14.75 -26.54 -19.68
C LEU A 285 15.71 -26.17 -20.82
N ARG A 286 15.96 -24.86 -21.04
CA ARG A 286 16.90 -24.39 -22.07
C ARG A 286 18.32 -24.88 -21.81
N ARG A 287 18.80 -24.77 -20.57
CA ARG A 287 20.12 -25.27 -20.17
C ARG A 287 20.27 -26.76 -20.49
N LEU A 288 19.29 -27.58 -20.10
CA LEU A 288 19.30 -29.02 -20.36
C LEU A 288 19.26 -29.35 -21.86
N LEU A 289 18.52 -28.58 -22.65
CA LEU A 289 18.49 -28.75 -24.11
C LEU A 289 19.83 -28.40 -24.77
N GLU A 290 20.51 -27.36 -24.29
CA GLU A 290 21.84 -26.99 -24.77
C GLU A 290 22.89 -28.05 -24.41
N GLU A 291 22.85 -28.56 -23.17
CA GLU A 291 23.71 -29.66 -22.74
C GLU A 291 23.47 -30.95 -23.56
N ALA A 292 22.22 -31.24 -23.92
CA ALA A 292 21.88 -32.37 -24.78
C ALA A 292 22.43 -32.19 -26.20
N LYS A 293 22.39 -30.98 -26.76
CA LYS A 293 22.98 -30.66 -28.08
C LYS A 293 24.49 -30.79 -28.10
N LEU A 294 25.18 -30.46 -27.01
CA LEU A 294 26.64 -30.59 -26.91
C LEU A 294 27.10 -32.05 -26.78
N LYS A 295 26.22 -32.96 -26.32
CA LYS A 295 26.51 -34.39 -26.16
C LYS A 295 26.16 -35.25 -27.39
N ALA A 296 25.40 -34.69 -28.34
CA ALA A 296 24.96 -35.35 -29.58
C ALA A 296 25.90 -35.02 -30.74
#